data_AF-A0A842LVB6-F1
#
_entry.id   AF-A0A842LVB6-F1
#
_cell.length_a   1.000
_cell.length_b   1.000
_cell.length_c   1.000
_cell.angle_alpha   90.00
_cell.angle_beta   90.00
_cell.angle_gamma   90.00
#
_symmetry.space_group_name_H-M   'P 1'
#
loop_
_entity.id
_entity.type
_entity.pdbx_description
1 polymer ?
#
loop_
_entity_poly.entity_id
_entity_poly.type
_entity_poly.pdbx_seq_one_letter_code
_entity_poly.pdbx_strand_id
1 'polypeptide(L)' 'MIKVGICDTTFARYDMGGAAIDELKKHTAGIKIIRRTVPGIKDLPVACKK' A
#
# COMPACT_ATOMS: atom_id res chain seq x y z
N MET A 1 6.40 15.38 -8.14
CA MET A 1 6.29 14.89 -6.74
C MET A 1 5.87 13.43 -6.79
N ILE A 2 6.68 12.55 -6.19
CA ILE A 2 6.50 11.10 -6.30
C ILE A 2 5.31 10.65 -5.45
N LYS A 3 4.42 9.85 -6.04
CA LYS A 3 3.28 9.23 -5.35
C LYS A 3 3.47 7.72 -5.34
N VAL A 4 3.26 7.10 -4.19
CA VAL A 4 3.35 5.64 -4.02
C VAL A 4 1.99 5.13 -3.57
N GLY A 5 1.44 4.18 -4.33
CA GLY A 5 0.22 3.46 -3.99
C GLY A 5 0.54 2.16 -3.26
N ILE A 6 -0.13 1.89 -2.15
CA ILE A 6 -0.01 0.66 -1.38
C ILE A 6 -1.38 0.00 -1.34
N CYS A 7 -1.48 -1.17 -1.96
CA CYS A 7 -2.69 -2.00 -1.93
C CYS A 7 -2.46 -3.24 -1.08
N ASP A 8 -3.25 -3.40 -0.03
CA ASP A 8 -3.20 -4.53 0.89
C ASP A 8 -4.55 -5.26 0.96
N THR A 9 -4.57 -6.43 1.60
CA THR A 9 -5.76 -7.28 1.65
C THR A 9 -6.21 -7.54 3.06
N THR A 10 -7.52 -7.54 3.33
CA THR A 10 -8.07 -8.00 4.62
C THR A 10 -7.90 -9.51 4.82
N PHE A 11 -7.70 -10.27 3.73
CA PHE A 11 -7.38 -11.70 3.79
C PHE A 11 -5.99 -11.99 4.40
N ALA A 12 -5.04 -11.05 4.27
CA ALA A 12 -3.71 -11.22 4.83
C ALA A 12 -3.77 -11.16 6.37
N ARG A 13 -3.08 -12.09 7.03
CA ARG A 13 -3.04 -12.18 8.50
C ARG A 13 -2.07 -11.20 9.17
N TYR A 14 -1.34 -10.42 8.38
CA TYR A 14 -0.34 -9.46 8.86
C TYR A 14 -0.46 -8.15 8.07
N ASP A 15 -0.32 -7.01 8.77
CA ASP A 15 -0.34 -5.69 8.15
C ASP A 15 1.02 -5.35 7.51
N MET A 16 1.26 -5.90 6.31
CA MET A 16 2.43 -5.58 5.49
C MET A 16 2.38 -4.14 4.95
N GLY A 17 1.18 -3.58 4.76
CA GLY A 17 1.00 -2.24 4.22
C GLY A 17 1.53 -1.18 5.20
N GLY A 18 1.22 -1.32 6.49
CA GLY A 18 1.74 -0.46 7.55
C GLY A 18 3.26 -0.49 7.64
N ALA A 19 3.85 -1.69 7.67
CA ALA A 19 5.30 -1.85 7.72
C ALA A 19 6.01 -1.17 6.53
N ALA A 20 5.47 -1.31 5.32
CA ALA A 20 6.03 -0.65 4.13
C ALA A 20 5.93 0.88 4.20
N ILE A 21 4.82 1.43 4.73
CA ILE A 21 4.64 2.88 4.90
C ILE A 21 5.70 3.45 5.85
N ASP A 22 5.94 2.75 6.96
CA ASP A 22 6.89 3.22 7.98
C ASP A 22 8.31 3.25 7.44
N GLU A 23 8.73 2.22 6.69
CA GLU A 23 10.05 2.20 6.04
C GLU A 23 10.17 3.28 4.95
N LEU A 24 9.14 3.47 4.11
CA LEU A 24 9.16 4.51 3.08
C LEU A 24 9.25 5.93 3.67
N LYS A 25 8.61 6.18 4.81
CA LYS A 25 8.70 7.46 5.51
C LYS A 25 10.07 7.70 6.14
N LYS A 26 10.75 6.65 6.62
CA LYS A 26 12.10 6.77 7.20
C LYS A 26 13.17 7.05 6.13
N HIS A 27 13.05 6.41 4.97
CA HIS A 27 14.10 6.43 3.95
C HIS A 27 13.90 7.50 2.87
N THR A 28 12.72 8.11 2.73
CA THR A 28 12.50 9.08 1.67
C THR A 28 11.66 10.28 2.10
N ALA A 29 12.21 11.48 1.90
CA ALA A 29 11.50 12.74 2.10
C ALA A 29 10.70 13.14 0.84
N GLY A 30 9.45 13.58 1.01
CA GLY A 30 8.66 14.19 -0.07
C GLY A 30 7.79 13.24 -0.92
N ILE A 31 7.53 12.01 -0.45
CA ILE A 31 6.59 11.08 -1.10
C ILE A 31 5.18 11.26 -0.54
N LYS A 32 4.18 11.28 -1.43
CA LYS A 32 2.76 11.10 -1.02
C LYS A 32 2.35 9.64 -1.12
N ILE A 33 1.89 9.09 0.00
CA ILE A 33 1.46 7.70 0.12
C ILE A 33 -0.07 7.65 0.01
N ILE A 34 -0.58 6.73 -0.82
CA ILE A 34 -2.01 6.43 -0.94
C ILE A 34 -2.20 4.96 -0.60
N ARG A 35 -3.00 4.66 0.44
CA ARG A 35 -3.29 3.28 0.88
C ARG A 35 -4.72 2.88 0.46
N ARG A 36 -4.88 1.66 -0.05
CA ARG A 36 -6.18 1.08 -0.37
C ARG A 36 -6.24 -0.39 0.03
N THR A 37 -7.20 -0.74 0.86
CA THR A 37 -7.40 -2.13 1.30
C THR A 37 -8.52 -2.78 0.49
N VAL A 38 -8.29 -4.02 0.04
CA VAL A 38 -9.28 -4.83 -0.68
C VAL A 38 -9.53 -6.17 0.02
N PRO A 39 -10.63 -6.88 -0.27
CA PRO A 39 -10.96 -8.12 0.44
C PRO A 39 -9.89 -9.22 0.26
N GLY A 40 -9.42 -9.46 -0.96
CA GLY A 40 -8.46 -10.53 -1.24
C GLY A 40 -7.53 -10.28 -2.42
N ILE A 41 -6.67 -11.28 -2.69
CA ILE A 41 -5.61 -11.19 -3.70
C ILE A 41 -6.13 -10.93 -5.11
N LYS A 42 -7.34 -11.40 -5.44
CA LYS A 42 -7.94 -11.24 -6.76
C LYS A 42 -8.43 -9.81 -7.03
N ASP A 43 -8.60 -9.01 -5.99
CA ASP A 43 -9.04 -7.62 -6.09
C ASP A 43 -7.86 -6.65 -6.28
N LEU A 44 -6.63 -7.09 -5.96
CA LEU A 44 -5.41 -6.30 -6.09
C LEU A 44 -5.13 -5.79 -7.51
N PRO A 45 -5.32 -6.57 -8.60
CA PRO A 45 -5.03 -6.10 -9.95
C PRO A 45 -5.82 -4.84 -10.33
N VAL A 46 -7.11 -4.80 -9.96
CA VAL A 46 -7.97 -3.63 -10.23
C VAL A 46 -7.67 -2.50 -9.26
N ALA A 47 -7.34 -2.83 -8.00
CA ALA A 47 -6.96 -1.82 -7.01
C ALA A 47 -5.68 -1.07 -7.39
N CYS A 48 -4.67 -1.77 -7.92
CA CYS A 48 -3.40 -1.19 -8.34
C CYS A 48 -3.49 -0.44 -9.69
N LYS A 49 -4.45 -0.80 -10.55
CA LYS A 49 -4.66 -0.13 -11.84
C LYS A 49 -5.40 1.21 -11.70
N LYS A 50 -6.26 1.34 -10.68
CA LYS A 50 -7.07 2.54 -10.41
C LYS A 50 -6.24 3.64 -9.76
#